data_AF-A0A3L6D656-F1
#
_entry.id   AF-A0A3L6D656-F1
#
_cell.length_a   1.000
_cell.length_b   1.000
_cell.length_c   1.000
_cell.angle_alpha   90.00
_cell.angle_beta   90.00
_cell.angle_gamma   90.00
#
_symmetry.space_group_name_H-M   'P 1'
#
loop_
_entity.id
_entity.type
_entity.pdbx_description
1 polymer ?
#
loop_
_entity_poly.entity_id
_entity_poly.type
_entity_poly.pdbx_seq_one_letter_code
_entity_poly.pdbx_strand_id
1 'polypeptide(L)' 'MEYSNLQQQAASLKKNLFDQGYLDEQFCQIEDLQDEASPNFTEEVVSLFFKNSTRLMTN' A
#
# COMPACT_ATOMS: atom_id res chain seq x y z
N MET A 1 -16.89 10.65 -13.44
CA MET A 1 -17.81 10.00 -12.47
C MET A 1 -17.23 8.69 -11.94
N GLU A 2 -16.70 7.81 -12.80
CA GLU A 2 -16.12 6.52 -12.40
C GLU A 2 -14.81 6.63 -11.58
N TYR A 3 -13.93 7.56 -11.95
CA TYR A 3 -12.63 7.76 -11.28
C TYR A 3 -12.76 8.16 -9.79
N SER A 4 -13.72 9.04 -9.49
CA SER A 4 -14.02 9.45 -8.11
C SER A 4 -14.58 8.29 -7.29
N ASN A 5 -15.32 7.38 -7.92
CA ASN A 5 -15.84 6.20 -7.25
C ASN A 5 -14.72 5.19 -6.94
N LEU A 6 -13.76 4.99 -7.86
CA LEU A 6 -12.58 4.17 -7.63
C LEU A 6 -11.70 4.72 -6.48
N GLN A 7 -11.50 6.03 -6.43
CA GLN A 7 -10.76 6.68 -5.33
C GLN A 7 -11.45 6.48 -3.97
N GLN A 8 -12.78 6.59 -3.92
CA GLN A 8 -13.55 6.33 -2.70
C GLN A 8 -13.46 4.85 -2.27
N GLN A 9 -13.54 3.92 -3.22
CA GLN A 9 -13.37 2.49 -2.94
C GLN A 9 -11.97 2.19 -2.40
N ALA A 10 -10.92 2.74 -3.01
CA ALA A 10 -9.54 2.58 -2.53
C ALA A 10 -9.35 3.14 -1.12
N ALA A 11 -9.87 4.34 -0.84
CA ALA A 11 -9.80 4.95 0.49
C ALA A 11 -10.55 4.10 1.54
N SER A 12 -11.71 3.55 1.18
CA SER A 12 -12.50 2.68 2.06
C SER A 12 -11.79 1.37 2.35
N LEU A 13 -11.19 0.74 1.33
CA LEU A 13 -10.39 -0.48 1.49
C LEU A 13 -9.19 -0.23 2.39
N LYS A 14 -8.43 0.84 2.13
CA LYS A 14 -7.29 1.23 2.95
C LYS A 14 -7.69 1.39 4.42
N LYS A 15 -8.76 2.14 4.69
CA LYS A 15 -9.29 2.29 6.05
C LYS A 15 -9.62 0.94 6.70
N ASN A 16 -10.30 0.04 5.98
CA ASN A 16 -10.63 -1.28 6.52
C ASN A 16 -9.39 -2.11 6.88
N LEU A 17 -8.29 -1.97 6.14
CA LEU A 17 -7.03 -2.67 6.43
C LEU A 17 -6.34 -2.11 7.69
N PHE A 18 -6.40 -0.80 7.92
CA PHE A 18 -5.96 -0.18 9.18
C PHE A 18 -6.83 -0.61 10.37
N ASP A 19 -8.16 -0.57 10.22
CA ASP A 19 -9.11 -0.93 11.28
C ASP A 19 -8.95 -2.41 11.71
N GLN A 20 -8.51 -3.29 10.80
CA GLN A 20 -8.20 -4.70 11.06
C GLN A 20 -6.77 -4.94 11.59
N GLY A 21 -5.91 -3.92 11.60
CA GLY A 21 -4.52 -4.02 12.06
C GLY A 21 -3.56 -4.66 11.05
N TYR A 22 -3.95 -4.81 9.77
CA TYR A 22 -3.04 -5.26 8.72
C TYR A 22 -2.07 -4.17 8.28
N LEU A 23 -2.47 -2.91 8.42
CA LEU A 23 -1.64 -1.73 8.17
C LEU A 23 -1.50 -0.94 9.47
N ASP A 24 -0.35 -0.30 9.62
CA ASP A 24 -0.03 0.57 10.74
C ASP A 24 0.66 1.86 10.24
N GLU A 25 1.15 2.67 11.17
CA GLU A 25 1.81 3.95 10.89
C GLU A 25 3.00 3.82 9.92
N GLN A 26 3.66 2.67 9.85
CA GLN A 26 4.75 2.45 8.91
C GLN A 26 4.27 2.55 7.45
N PHE A 27 3.05 2.09 7.15
CA PHE A 27 2.50 2.20 5.81
C PHE A 27 2.29 3.67 5.40
N CYS A 28 1.84 4.52 6.34
CA CYS A 28 1.72 5.96 6.11
C CYS A 28 3.08 6.60 5.82
N GLN A 29 4.12 6.21 6.56
CA GLN A 29 5.49 6.71 6.32
C GLN A 29 6.02 6.33 4.95
N ILE A 30 5.67 5.14 4.43
CA ILE A 30 6.03 4.72 3.07
C ILE A 30 5.32 5.59 2.02
N GLU A 31 4.03 5.88 2.23
CA GLU A 31 3.28 6.78 1.34
C GLU A 31 3.81 8.21 1.33
N ASP A 32 4.23 8.73 2.50
CA ASP A 32 4.80 10.09 2.63
C ASP A 32 6.14 10.26 1.88
N LEU A 33 6.84 9.15 1.59
CA LEU A 33 8.06 9.15 0.77
C LEU A 33 7.77 9.19 -0.74
N GLN A 34 6.51 9.01 -1.15
CA GLN A 34 6.12 9.11 -2.55
C GLN A 34 5.99 10.57 -2.97
N ASP A 35 6.71 10.96 -4.02
CA ASP A 35 6.69 12.32 -4.56
C ASP A 35 6.55 12.31 -6.10
N GLU A 36 6.59 13.50 -6.72
CA GLU A 36 6.50 13.65 -8.18
C GLU A 36 7.69 13.01 -8.93
N ALA A 37 8.85 12.86 -8.28
CA ALA A 37 10.02 12.22 -8.87
C ALA A 37 9.93 10.69 -8.80
N SER A 38 9.17 10.15 -7.84
CA SER A 38 8.98 8.71 -7.59
C SER A 38 7.50 8.35 -7.40
N PRO A 39 6.65 8.51 -8.42
CA PRO A 39 5.19 8.41 -8.28
C PRO A 39 4.68 7.01 -7.93
N ASN A 40 5.50 5.96 -8.06
CA ASN A 40 5.13 4.56 -7.82
C ASN A 40 5.86 3.96 -6.60
N PHE A 41 6.54 4.78 -5.79
CA PHE A 41 7.40 4.31 -4.69
C PHE A 41 6.67 3.31 -3.76
N THR A 42 5.45 3.64 -3.34
CA THR A 42 4.66 2.78 -2.44
C THR A 42 4.39 1.41 -3.06
N GLU A 43 4.02 1.38 -4.35
CA GLU A 43 3.75 0.14 -5.08
C GLU A 43 5.02 -0.74 -5.18
N GLU A 44 6.17 -0.13 -5.47
CA GLU A 44 7.44 -0.83 -5.59
C GLU A 44 7.86 -1.48 -4.26
N VAL A 45 7.74 -0.75 -3.15
CA VAL A 45 8.06 -1.26 -1.80
C VAL A 45 7.15 -2.43 -1.43
N VAL A 46 5.84 -2.29 -1.63
CA VAL A 46 4.85 -3.33 -1.30
C VAL A 46 5.05 -4.58 -2.18
N SER A 47 5.33 -4.39 -3.47
CA SER A 47 5.62 -5.49 -4.40
C SER A 47 6.89 -6.26 -3.99
N LEU A 48 7.93 -5.54 -3.58
CA LEU A 48 9.17 -6.14 -3.09
C LEU A 48 8.95 -6.90 -1.79
N PHE A 49 8.14 -6.37 -0.87
CA PHE A 49 7.76 -7.05 0.38
C PHE A 49 7.09 -8.39 0.10
N PHE A 50 6.08 -8.43 -0.77
CA PHE A 50 5.40 -9.68 -1.12
C PHE A 50 6.34 -10.69 -1.79
N LYS A 51 7.17 -10.25 -2.74
CA LYS A 51 8.15 -11.10 -3.41
C LYS A 51 9.14 -11.73 -2.42
N ASN A 52 9.62 -10.96 -1.45
CA ASN A 52 10.56 -11.45 -0.44
C ASN A 52 9.88 -12.36 0.59
N SER A 53 8.66 -12.04 0.99
CA SER A 53 7.89 -12.85 1.94
C SER A 53 7.56 -14.23 1.37
N THR A 54 7.18 -14.31 0.10
CA THR A 54 6.95 -15.60 -0.58
C THR A 54 8.19 -16.47 -0.58
N ARG A 55 9.38 -15.88 -0.83
CA ARG A 55 10.66 -16.60 -0.77
C ARG A 55 10.96 -17.11 0.64
N LEU A 56 10.67 -16.31 1.67
CA LEU A 56 10.88 -16.71 3.07
C LEU A 56 9.98 -17.87 3.49
N MET A 57 8.74 -17.94 2.96
CA MET A 57 7.77 -18.98 3.28
C MET A 57 8.06 -20.34 2.62
N THR A 58 8.84 -20.35 1.53
CA THR A 58 9.19 -21.57 0.77
C THR A 58 10.52 -22.20 1.17
N ASN A 59 11.23 -21.64 2.16
CA ASN A 59 12.45 -22.22 2.74
C ASN A 59 12.13 -22.89 4.09
#